data_AF-A0A7R9YFN7-F1
#
_entry.id   AF-A0A7R9YFN7-F1
#
_cell.length_a   1.000
_cell.length_b   1.000
_cell.length_c   1.000
_cell.angle_alpha   90.00
_cell.angle_beta   90.00
_cell.angle_gamma   90.00
#
_symmetry.space_group_name_H-M   'P 1'
#
loop_
_entity.id
_entity.type
_entity.pdbx_description
1 polymer ?
#
loop_
_entity_poly.entity_id
_entity_poly.type
_entity_poly.pdbx_seq_one_letter_code
_entity_poly.pdbx_strand_id
1 'polypeptide(L)'
;AKRTVRAQELWFAILQAQIETGTPYMLYKDACNSKSNQQNLGTITGSNLCTEIIQYTSPEEIAVCNLASLVLPRYVKMEAGKPSFDHQKLFEVTKVIAKNLNKLIDINYYPVEEARRSNLKHRPMGIGV
;
A
#
# COMPACT_ATOMS: atom_id res chain seq x y z
N ALA A 1 -13.03 -26.89 20.89
CA ALA A 1 -13.64 -25.79 21.66
C ALA A 1 -12.85 -24.50 21.38
N LYS A 2 -13.49 -23.33 21.34
CA LYS A 2 -12.78 -22.05 21.23
C LYS A 2 -12.23 -21.67 22.60
N ARG A 3 -10.97 -21.19 22.67
CA ARG A 3 -10.35 -20.70 23.91
C ARG A 3 -10.85 -19.27 24.17
N THR A 4 -11.34 -19.02 25.39
CA THR A 4 -11.72 -17.68 25.86
C THR A 4 -10.63 -17.12 26.77
N VAL A 5 -10.24 -15.86 26.56
CA VAL A 5 -9.24 -15.12 27.36
C VAL A 5 -9.72 -13.69 27.60
N ARG A 6 -9.12 -12.96 28.56
CA ARG A 6 -9.42 -11.53 28.75
C ARG A 6 -8.76 -10.72 27.63
N ALA A 7 -9.49 -9.77 27.04
CA ALA A 7 -8.96 -8.95 25.94
C ALA A 7 -7.68 -8.18 26.33
N GLN A 8 -7.63 -7.64 27.55
CA GLN A 8 -6.45 -6.93 28.06
C GLN A 8 -5.22 -7.83 28.20
N GLU A 9 -5.40 -9.13 28.48
CA GLU A 9 -4.29 -10.08 28.57
C GLU A 9 -3.58 -10.24 27.23
N LEU A 10 -4.35 -10.41 26.15
CA LEU A 10 -3.80 -10.43 24.79
C LEU A 10 -3.19 -9.09 24.40
N TRP A 11 -3.82 -7.97 24.78
CA TRP A 11 -3.32 -6.63 24.51
C TRP A 11 -1.94 -6.39 25.15
N PHE A 12 -1.77 -6.74 26.43
CA PHE A 12 -0.48 -6.63 27.10
C PHE A 12 0.59 -7.55 26.49
N ALA A 13 0.22 -8.75 26.04
CA ALA A 13 1.15 -9.62 25.33
C ALA A 13 1.64 -9.02 23.99
N ILE A 14 0.75 -8.38 23.23
CA ILE A 14 1.11 -7.66 22.00
C ILE A 14 2.07 -6.51 22.31
N LEU A 15 1.74 -5.69 23.31
CA LEU A 15 2.59 -4.55 23.72
C LEU A 15 3.97 -5.02 24.17
N GLN A 16 4.05 -6.08 24.96
CA GLN A 16 5.33 -6.64 25.40
C GLN A 16 6.20 -7.04 24.21
N ALA A 17 5.63 -7.78 23.24
CA ALA A 17 6.35 -8.18 22.04
C ALA A 17 6.82 -6.97 21.21
N GLN A 18 6.00 -5.92 21.10
CA GLN A 18 6.35 -4.69 20.40
C GLN A 18 7.50 -3.94 21.08
N ILE A 19 7.50 -3.88 22.42
CA ILE A 19 8.58 -3.26 23.19
C ILE A 19 9.89 -4.02 22.99
N GLU A 20 9.84 -5.36 23.00
CA GLU A 20 11.05 -6.19 22.91
C GLU A 20 11.60 -6.32 21.49
N THR A 21 10.73 -6.37 20.48
CA THR A 21 11.11 -6.77 19.11
C THR A 21 10.73 -5.77 18.03
N GLY A 22 9.94 -4.74 18.36
CA GLY A 22 9.34 -3.82 17.39
C GLY A 22 8.17 -4.42 16.59
N THR A 23 7.75 -5.65 16.88
CA THR A 23 6.67 -6.38 16.18
C THR A 23 5.73 -7.05 17.18
N PRO A 24 4.46 -7.39 16.83
CA PRO A 24 3.85 -7.34 15.51
C PRO A 24 3.47 -5.92 15.05
N TYR A 25 3.37 -5.73 13.75
CA TYR A 25 2.71 -4.56 13.17
C TYR A 25 1.22 -4.58 13.49
N MET A 26 0.60 -3.40 13.49
CA MET A 26 -0.82 -3.23 13.75
C MET A 26 -1.53 -2.67 12.51
N LEU A 27 -2.48 -3.44 11.98
CA LEU A 27 -3.39 -2.98 10.94
C LEU A 27 -4.84 -3.18 11.38
N TYR A 28 -5.70 -2.25 10.97
CA TYR A 28 -7.12 -2.26 11.32
C TYR A 28 -7.97 -2.75 10.14
N LYS A 29 -8.33 -4.04 10.19
CA LYS A 29 -9.07 -4.74 9.12
C LYS A 29 -10.30 -3.97 8.63
N ASP A 30 -11.12 -3.46 9.54
CA ASP A 30 -12.39 -2.81 9.20
C ASP A 30 -12.15 -1.50 8.44
N ALA A 31 -11.14 -0.72 8.84
CA ALA A 31 -10.76 0.50 8.13
C ALA A 31 -10.14 0.20 6.77
N CYS A 32 -9.38 -0.90 6.65
CA CYS A 32 -8.80 -1.35 5.38
C CYS A 32 -9.89 -1.73 4.38
N ASN A 33 -10.92 -2.45 4.82
CA ASN A 33 -11.99 -2.95 3.95
C ASN A 33 -13.03 -1.86 3.61
N SER A 34 -13.48 -1.07 4.58
CA SER A 34 -14.54 -0.06 4.37
C SER A 34 -14.13 1.13 3.49
N LYS A 35 -12.84 1.35 3.29
CA LYS A 35 -12.30 2.47 2.50
C LYS A 35 -11.58 2.01 1.22
N SER A 36 -11.60 0.72 0.91
CA SER A 36 -10.92 0.20 -0.26
C SER A 36 -11.77 0.36 -1.51
N ASN A 37 -11.17 0.90 -2.58
CA ASN A 37 -11.79 0.89 -3.91
C ASN A 37 -11.93 -0.55 -4.48
N GLN A 38 -11.33 -1.55 -3.83
CA GLN A 38 -11.45 -2.97 -4.16
C GLN A 38 -12.47 -3.72 -3.28
N GLN A 39 -13.29 -3.02 -2.49
CA GLN A 39 -14.30 -3.65 -1.62
C GLN A 39 -15.29 -4.56 -2.37
N ASN A 40 -15.46 -4.34 -3.67
CA ASN A 40 -16.30 -5.15 -4.55
C ASN A 40 -15.70 -6.52 -4.91
N LEU A 41 -14.41 -6.75 -4.63
CA LEU A 41 -13.73 -8.00 -4.94
C LEU A 41 -13.87 -9.04 -3.80
N GLY A 42 -14.07 -8.58 -2.57
CA GLY A 42 -14.20 -9.41 -1.38
C GLY A 42 -13.48 -8.80 -0.17
N THR A 43 -13.33 -9.59 0.88
CA THR A 43 -12.63 -9.15 2.11
C THR A 43 -11.11 -9.21 1.93
N ILE A 44 -10.44 -8.07 2.12
CA ILE A 44 -8.99 -7.98 2.22
C ILE A 44 -8.55 -8.55 3.57
N THR A 45 -7.67 -9.55 3.52
CA THR A 45 -7.27 -10.37 4.67
C THR A 45 -5.91 -9.99 5.27
N GLY A 46 -5.15 -9.12 4.60
CA GLY A 46 -3.83 -8.70 5.06
C GLY A 46 -3.29 -7.49 4.29
N SER A 47 -2.06 -7.13 4.61
CA SER A 47 -1.25 -6.14 3.89
C SER A 47 0.05 -6.78 3.41
N ASN A 48 1.00 -5.99 2.91
CA ASN A 48 2.35 -6.43 2.55
C ASN A 48 3.32 -6.29 3.73
N LEU A 49 4.60 -6.55 3.44
CA LEU A 49 5.70 -6.45 4.39
C LEU A 49 5.81 -5.08 5.07
N CYS A 50 5.61 -3.99 4.34
CA CYS A 50 5.82 -2.63 4.85
C CYS A 50 4.51 -1.95 5.30
N THR A 51 3.39 -2.67 5.29
CA THR A 51 2.06 -2.26 5.80
C THR A 51 1.34 -1.14 5.04
N GLU A 52 1.82 -0.75 3.87
CA GLU A 52 1.25 0.32 3.04
C GLU A 52 0.29 -0.19 1.95
N ILE A 53 0.38 -1.47 1.58
CA ILE A 53 -0.44 -2.04 0.50
C ILE A 53 -1.63 -2.79 1.05
N ILE A 54 -2.82 -2.32 0.68
CA ILE A 54 -4.11 -2.90 1.06
C ILE A 54 -4.81 -3.32 -0.24
N GLN A 55 -4.59 -4.57 -0.65
CA GLN A 55 -5.09 -5.13 -1.90
C GLN A 55 -5.73 -6.49 -1.67
N TYR A 56 -6.75 -6.81 -2.47
CA TYR A 56 -7.44 -8.09 -2.42
C TYR A 56 -6.55 -9.25 -2.87
N THR A 57 -6.66 -10.39 -2.17
CA THR A 57 -6.00 -11.65 -2.52
C THR A 57 -6.98 -12.81 -2.38
N SER A 58 -6.76 -13.86 -3.18
CA SER A 58 -7.48 -15.14 -3.10
C SER A 58 -6.50 -16.29 -3.40
N PRO A 59 -6.90 -17.57 -3.25
CA PRO A 59 -6.05 -18.70 -3.66
C PRO A 59 -5.59 -18.62 -5.13
N GLU A 60 -6.36 -17.94 -5.98
CA GLU A 60 -6.10 -17.77 -7.41
C GLU A 60 -5.48 -16.41 -7.77
N GLU A 61 -5.40 -15.47 -6.83
CA GLU A 61 -4.96 -14.10 -7.06
C GLU A 61 -3.96 -13.64 -5.99
N ILE A 62 -2.70 -13.46 -6.39
CA ILE A 62 -1.66 -12.86 -5.55
C ILE A 62 -1.53 -11.40 -5.95
N ALA A 63 -1.82 -10.50 -5.02
CA ALA A 63 -1.73 -9.07 -5.24
C ALA A 63 -0.27 -8.64 -5.52
N VAL A 64 -0.08 -7.72 -6.46
CA VAL A 64 1.24 -7.21 -6.85
C VAL A 64 1.28 -5.70 -6.67
N CYS A 65 2.40 -5.20 -6.17
CA CYS A 65 2.61 -3.78 -6.00
C CYS A 65 3.64 -3.21 -6.98
N ASN A 66 3.22 -2.19 -7.72
CA ASN A 66 4.07 -1.42 -8.64
C ASN A 66 4.29 -0.03 -8.01
N LEU A 67 5.52 0.28 -7.59
CA LEU A 67 5.83 1.45 -6.76
C LEU A 67 6.75 2.44 -7.46
N ALA A 68 6.51 3.73 -7.21
CA ALA A 68 7.45 4.82 -7.51
C ALA A 68 7.31 5.93 -6.48
N SER A 69 8.40 6.67 -6.22
CA SER A 69 8.42 7.76 -5.24
C SER A 69 8.79 9.11 -5.87
N LEU A 70 8.13 10.16 -5.40
CA LEU A 70 8.37 11.55 -5.81
C LEU A 70 9.31 12.25 -4.83
N VAL A 71 10.41 12.83 -5.33
CA VAL A 71 11.34 13.59 -4.49
C VAL A 71 10.76 14.98 -4.19
N LEU A 72 10.02 15.11 -3.08
CA LEU A 72 9.29 16.35 -2.73
C LEU A 72 10.12 17.65 -2.76
N PRO A 73 11.39 17.67 -2.31
CA PRO A 73 12.21 18.89 -2.37
C PRO A 73 12.41 19.46 -3.77
N ARG A 74 12.25 18.66 -4.85
CA ARG A 74 12.35 19.14 -6.24
C ARG A 74 11.23 20.07 -6.66
N TYR A 75 10.15 20.14 -5.89
CA TYR A 75 9.00 21.01 -6.16
C TYR A 75 9.02 22.27 -5.31
N VAL A 76 10.09 22.57 -4.59
CA VAL A 76 10.25 23.85 -3.89
C VAL A 76 10.92 24.85 -4.82
N LYS A 77 10.27 25.97 -5.08
CA LYS A 77 10.78 27.10 -5.89
C LYS A 77 10.96 28.34 -5.01
N MET A 78 11.75 29.29 -5.48
CA MET A 78 11.91 30.59 -4.83
C MET A 78 11.06 31.63 -5.55
N GLU A 79 10.08 32.21 -4.85
CA GLU A 79 9.24 33.30 -5.35
C GLU A 79 9.46 34.54 -4.49
N ALA A 80 9.94 35.63 -5.10
CA ALA A 80 10.30 36.87 -4.40
C ALA A 80 11.22 36.64 -3.18
N GLY A 81 12.16 35.70 -3.29
CA GLY A 81 13.10 35.36 -2.21
C GLY A 81 12.53 34.48 -1.11
N LYS A 82 11.28 34.01 -1.22
CA LYS A 82 10.65 33.08 -0.27
C LYS A 82 10.43 31.70 -0.92
N PRO A 83 10.63 30.60 -0.17
CA PRO A 83 10.31 29.27 -0.69
C PRO A 83 8.79 29.12 -0.84
N SER A 84 8.35 28.64 -2.00
CA SER A 84 6.98 28.24 -2.27
C SER A 84 6.93 26.87 -2.95
N PHE A 85 5.85 26.14 -2.75
CA PHE A 85 5.69 24.78 -3.27
C PHE A 85 4.97 24.79 -4.62
N ASP A 86 5.57 24.18 -5.63
CA ASP A 86 5.04 24.07 -6.98
C ASP A 86 4.14 22.83 -7.12
N HIS A 87 2.89 23.00 -6.69
CA HIS A 87 1.85 21.96 -6.81
C HIS A 87 1.53 21.61 -8.27
N GLN A 88 1.65 22.57 -9.19
CA GLN A 88 1.39 22.33 -10.61
C GLN A 88 2.45 21.40 -11.20
N LYS A 89 3.73 21.64 -10.89
CA LYS A 89 4.81 20.77 -11.33
C LYS A 89 4.70 19.38 -10.71
N LEU A 90 4.34 19.28 -9.42
CA LEU A 90 4.07 18.00 -8.77
C LEU A 90 2.97 17.22 -9.50
N PHE A 91 1.85 17.88 -9.83
CA PHE A 91 0.75 17.26 -10.58
C PHE A 91 1.21 16.72 -11.95
N GLU A 92 1.96 17.51 -12.71
CA GLU A 92 2.47 17.11 -14.03
C GLU A 92 3.36 15.86 -13.96
N VAL A 93 4.31 15.83 -13.01
CA VAL A 93 5.23 14.70 -12.85
C VAL A 93 4.49 13.46 -12.32
N THR A 94 3.55 13.65 -11.39
CA THR A 94 2.73 12.55 -10.86
C THR A 94 1.92 11.87 -11.97
N LYS A 95 1.38 12.64 -12.92
CA LYS A 95 0.67 12.11 -14.10
C LYS A 95 1.59 11.27 -15.00
N VAL A 96 2.87 11.63 -15.12
CA VAL A 96 3.86 10.84 -15.86
C VAL A 96 4.15 9.52 -15.12
N ILE A 97 4.34 9.58 -13.80
CA ILE A 97 4.57 8.39 -12.97
C ILE A 97 3.40 7.40 -13.08
N ALA A 98 2.16 7.88 -12.98
CA ALA A 98 0.98 7.01 -13.12
C ALA A 98 0.97 6.27 -14.46
N LYS A 99 1.33 6.94 -15.57
CA LYS A 99 1.47 6.29 -16.89
C LYS A 99 2.60 5.27 -16.92
N ASN A 100 3.74 5.57 -16.29
CA ASN A 100 4.88 4.67 -16.24
C ASN A 100 4.57 3.42 -15.43
N LEU A 101 3.95 3.56 -14.25
CA LEU A 101 3.52 2.43 -13.43
C LEU A 101 2.47 1.58 -14.15
N ASN A 102 1.54 2.20 -14.88
CA ASN A 102 0.58 1.43 -15.69
C ASN A 102 1.27 0.62 -16.79
N LYS A 103 2.29 1.16 -17.47
CA LYS A 103 3.07 0.42 -18.47
C LYS A 103 3.86 -0.72 -17.83
N LEU A 104 4.38 -0.51 -16.62
CA LEU A 104 5.14 -1.53 -15.88
C LEU A 104 4.33 -2.81 -15.70
N ILE A 105 3.03 -2.69 -15.41
CA ILE A 105 2.11 -3.84 -15.28
C ILE A 105 2.13 -4.74 -16.53
N ASP A 106 2.25 -4.16 -17.73
CA ASP A 106 2.20 -4.95 -18.97
C ASP A 106 3.54 -5.61 -19.31
N ILE A 107 4.65 -4.99 -18.93
CA ILE A 107 6.01 -5.47 -19.26
C ILE A 107 6.68 -6.26 -18.14
N ASN A 108 6.07 -6.31 -16.96
CA ASN A 108 6.66 -6.98 -15.81
C ASN A 108 6.82 -8.48 -16.04
N TYR A 109 7.90 -9.05 -15.52
CA TYR A 109 8.06 -10.50 -15.41
C TYR A 109 7.34 -10.98 -14.14
N TYR A 110 6.29 -11.78 -14.30
CA TYR A 110 5.56 -12.35 -13.19
C TYR A 110 6.09 -13.75 -12.86
N PRO A 111 6.60 -13.99 -11.64
CA PRO A 111 7.18 -15.28 -11.28
C PRO A 111 6.14 -16.39 -11.13
N VAL A 112 4.86 -16.03 -10.90
CA VAL A 112 3.73 -16.94 -10.72
C VAL A 112 2.49 -16.41 -11.43
N GLU A 113 1.62 -17.30 -11.88
CA GLU A 113 0.48 -16.96 -12.73
C GLU A 113 -0.62 -16.20 -11.98
N GLU A 114 -0.80 -16.48 -10.69
CA GLU A 114 -1.74 -15.81 -9.79
C GLU A 114 -1.40 -14.32 -9.65
N ALA A 115 -0.10 -13.99 -9.66
CA ALA A 115 0.39 -12.61 -9.63
C ALA A 115 0.09 -11.88 -10.95
N ARG A 116 0.35 -12.55 -12.09
CA ARG A 116 0.01 -12.02 -13.42
C ARG A 116 -1.49 -11.77 -13.55
N ARG A 117 -2.31 -12.74 -13.12
CA ARG A 117 -3.76 -12.67 -13.16
C ARG A 117 -4.31 -11.49 -12.36
N SER A 118 -3.88 -11.35 -11.10
CA SER A 118 -4.32 -10.25 -10.23
C SER A 118 -3.92 -8.88 -10.80
N ASN A 119 -2.65 -8.71 -11.17
CA ASN A 119 -2.13 -7.41 -11.60
C ASN A 119 -2.72 -6.96 -12.94
N LEU A 120 -2.93 -7.87 -13.90
CA LEU A 120 -3.57 -7.52 -15.18
C LEU A 120 -5.07 -7.20 -15.04
N LYS A 121 -5.76 -7.86 -14.10
CA LYS A 121 -7.20 -7.68 -13.87
C LYS A 121 -7.52 -6.39 -13.13
N HIS A 122 -6.77 -6.08 -12.07
CA HIS A 122 -7.09 -4.97 -11.16
C HIS A 122 -6.19 -3.74 -11.34
N ARG A 123 -5.05 -3.92 -11.99
CA ARG A 123 -4.06 -2.88 -12.33
C ARG A 123 -3.74 -1.88 -11.22
N PRO A 124 -3.47 -2.32 -9.98
CA PRO A 124 -3.17 -1.39 -8.90
C PRO A 124 -1.77 -0.78 -9.06
N MET A 125 -1.59 0.42 -8.49
CA MET A 125 -0.30 1.11 -8.43
C MET A 125 -0.17 1.89 -7.13
N GLY A 126 1.07 2.05 -6.64
CA GLY A 126 1.39 2.88 -5.48
C GLY A 126 2.35 4.00 -5.86
N ILE A 127 1.96 5.24 -5.57
CA ILE A 127 2.81 6.43 -5.74
C ILE A 127 3.12 6.99 -4.36
N GLY A 128 4.38 6.91 -3.96
CA GLY A 128 4.89 7.41 -2.69
C GLY A 128 5.71 8.69 -2.84
N VAL A 129 6.41 9.05 -1.76
CA VAL A 129 7.32 10.20 -1.62
C VAL A 129 8.58 9.81 -0.86
#